data_AF-W9Y8Z1-F1
#
_entry.id   AF-W9Y8Z1-F1
#
_cell.length_a   1.000
_cell.length_b   1.000
_cell.length_c   1.000
_cell.angle_alpha   90.00
_cell.angle_beta   90.00
_cell.angle_gamma   90.00
#
_symmetry.space_group_name_H-M   'P 1'
#
loop_
_entity.id
_entity.type
_entity.pdbx_description
1 polymer ?
#
loop_
_entity_poly.entity_id
_entity_poly.type
_entity_poly.pdbx_seq_one_letter_code
_entity_poly.pdbx_strand_id
1 'polypeptide(L)'
;MSSLSQVSESLPYIDPPITDTERAKAKTLIAQHLPSDYLTTPHPSLPPLATVEFSNIASQEIDRVGAGQPRQGGVDVSRYEAPNEPASDSSEEVKRQALRKAYVASSFLSSRTTNLHLLERFGKNAWLISNSQAEDVLRQMERELVRVKAETEHINRARKIAQEQARGELVGLEENWKRGIGQILEIQVATDELRQLILEQRRNAARPGS
;
A
#
# COMPACT_ATOMS: atom_id res chain seq x y z
N MET A 1 -15.73 -0.28 -24.00
CA MET A 1 -16.36 1.00 -23.63
C MET A 1 -15.27 2.00 -23.35
N SER A 2 -15.31 3.13 -24.04
CA SER A 2 -14.26 4.15 -24.03
C SER A 2 -14.05 4.67 -22.61
N SER A 3 -12.93 4.32 -21.97
CA SER A 3 -12.46 5.00 -20.78
C SER A 3 -12.01 6.40 -21.19
N LEU A 4 -12.96 7.31 -21.35
CA LEU A 4 -12.64 8.72 -21.15
C LEU A 4 -11.97 8.77 -19.78
N SER A 5 -10.71 9.21 -19.74
CA SER A 5 -10.04 9.53 -18.50
C SER A 5 -10.92 10.58 -17.82
N GLN A 6 -11.80 10.14 -16.93
CA GLN A 6 -12.58 11.02 -16.10
C GLN A 6 -11.54 11.61 -15.15
N VAL A 7 -10.98 12.75 -15.54
CA VAL A 7 -10.06 13.51 -14.71
C VAL A 7 -10.92 14.05 -13.59
N SER A 8 -11.00 13.29 -12.50
CA SER A 8 -11.55 13.77 -11.25
C SER A 8 -10.57 14.79 -10.70
N GLU A 9 -10.77 16.06 -11.06
CA GLU A 9 -9.96 17.16 -10.59
C GLU A 9 -10.25 17.35 -9.08
N SER A 10 -9.28 16.99 -8.24
CA SER A 10 -9.28 17.33 -6.82
C SER A 10 -8.11 18.29 -6.61
N LEU A 11 -8.33 19.38 -5.89
CA LEU A 11 -7.36 20.46 -5.75
C LEU A 11 -6.89 20.64 -4.29
N PRO A 12 -6.16 19.67 -3.70
CA PRO A 12 -5.81 19.67 -2.27
C PRO A 12 -5.09 20.92 -1.73
N TYR A 13 -4.43 21.70 -2.59
CA TYR A 13 -3.70 22.90 -2.15
C TYR A 13 -4.59 24.15 -2.05
N ILE A 14 -5.77 24.14 -2.68
CA ILE A 14 -6.70 25.29 -2.65
C ILE A 14 -8.06 24.93 -2.05
N ASP A 15 -8.47 23.65 -2.11
CA ASP A 15 -9.69 23.15 -1.50
C ASP A 15 -9.59 23.22 0.03
N PRO A 16 -10.70 23.53 0.73
CA PRO A 16 -10.72 23.47 2.18
C PRO A 16 -10.45 22.04 2.67
N PRO A 17 -9.84 21.89 3.87
CA PRO A 17 -9.59 20.57 4.42
C PRO A 17 -10.91 19.82 4.65
N ILE A 18 -11.00 18.59 4.13
CA ILE A 18 -12.17 17.73 4.29
C ILE A 18 -12.38 17.43 5.77
N THR A 19 -13.53 17.81 6.30
CA THR A 19 -13.93 17.52 7.69
C THR A 19 -14.27 16.04 7.87
N ASP A 20 -14.20 15.55 9.11
CA ASP A 20 -14.54 14.15 9.39
C ASP A 20 -15.99 13.81 9.04
N THR A 21 -16.91 14.78 9.15
CA THR A 21 -18.32 14.58 8.78
C THR A 21 -18.52 14.44 7.27
N GLU A 22 -17.84 15.25 6.47
CA GLU A 22 -17.82 15.13 5.00
C GLU A 22 -17.19 13.82 4.57
N ARG A 23 -16.08 13.43 5.21
CA ARG A 23 -15.42 12.15 4.96
C ARG A 23 -16.36 10.97 5.27
N ALA A 24 -17.08 11.02 6.38
CA ALA A 24 -18.06 9.98 6.73
C ALA A 24 -19.19 9.91 5.70
N LYS A 25 -19.75 11.06 5.29
CA LYS A 25 -20.78 11.12 4.23
C LYS A 25 -20.28 10.55 2.91
N ALA A 26 -19.08 10.94 2.48
CA ALA A 26 -18.45 10.42 1.26
C ALA A 26 -18.27 8.90 1.32
N LYS A 27 -17.77 8.36 2.45
CA LYS A 27 -17.65 6.91 2.66
C LYS A 27 -19.00 6.19 2.59
N THR A 28 -20.06 6.76 3.17
CA THR A 28 -21.40 6.19 3.09
C THR A 28 -21.91 6.14 1.65
N LEU A 29 -21.73 7.23 0.89
CA LEU A 29 -22.12 7.27 -0.53
C LEU A 29 -21.31 6.25 -1.36
N ILE A 30 -20.00 6.15 -1.15
CA ILE A 30 -19.16 5.12 -1.81
C ILE A 30 -19.71 3.73 -1.49
N ALA A 31 -20.01 3.44 -0.22
CA ALA A 31 -20.52 2.15 0.20
C ALA A 31 -21.87 1.79 -0.44
N GLN A 32 -22.74 2.77 -0.72
CA GLN A 32 -24.01 2.56 -1.42
C GLN A 32 -23.82 2.14 -2.89
N HIS A 33 -22.71 2.55 -3.51
CA HIS A 33 -22.40 2.23 -4.90
C HIS A 33 -21.49 1.00 -5.05
N LEU A 34 -21.00 0.43 -3.94
CA LEU A 34 -20.24 -0.82 -4.00
C LEU A 34 -21.19 -2.00 -4.28
N PRO A 35 -20.85 -2.89 -5.23
CA PRO A 35 -21.54 -4.16 -5.42
C PRO A 35 -21.58 -4.98 -4.13
N SER A 36 -22.61 -5.80 -3.91
CA SER A 36 -22.70 -6.64 -2.70
C SER A 36 -21.54 -7.63 -2.54
N ASP A 37 -20.89 -7.99 -3.64
CA ASP A 37 -19.79 -8.97 -3.73
C ASP A 37 -18.40 -8.31 -3.87
N TYR A 38 -18.28 -6.99 -3.65
CA TYR A 38 -17.02 -6.25 -3.84
C TYR A 38 -15.82 -6.77 -3.02
N LEU A 39 -16.07 -7.52 -1.95
CA LEU A 39 -15.03 -8.14 -1.12
C LEU A 39 -14.57 -9.51 -1.64
N THR A 40 -15.43 -10.21 -2.38
CA THR A 40 -15.19 -11.59 -2.83
C THR A 40 -14.83 -11.67 -4.29
N THR A 41 -15.33 -10.74 -5.11
CA THR A 41 -15.15 -10.75 -6.55
C THR A 41 -14.08 -9.72 -6.94
N PRO A 42 -12.95 -10.12 -7.54
CA PRO A 42 -11.95 -9.18 -8.01
C PRO A 42 -12.52 -8.30 -9.15
N HIS A 43 -12.10 -7.03 -9.18
CA HIS A 43 -12.55 -6.10 -10.21
C HIS A 43 -12.19 -6.60 -11.62
N PRO A 44 -13.08 -6.51 -12.63
CA PRO A 44 -12.84 -7.05 -13.98
C PRO A 44 -11.62 -6.50 -14.72
N SER A 45 -11.09 -5.35 -14.29
CA SER A 45 -9.86 -4.77 -14.85
C SER A 45 -8.58 -5.38 -14.27
N LEU A 46 -8.69 -6.17 -13.20
CA LEU A 46 -7.54 -6.88 -12.67
C LEU A 46 -7.25 -8.07 -13.59
N PRO A 47 -5.97 -8.32 -13.93
CA PRO A 47 -5.61 -9.54 -14.62
C PRO A 47 -6.03 -10.75 -13.76
N PRO A 48 -6.35 -11.90 -14.37
CA PRO A 48 -6.63 -13.11 -13.61
C PRO A 48 -5.42 -13.42 -12.73
N LEU A 49 -5.70 -13.83 -11.49
CA LEU A 49 -4.65 -14.25 -10.56
C LEU A 49 -3.83 -15.36 -11.20
N ALA A 50 -2.50 -15.23 -11.15
CA ALA A 50 -1.62 -16.27 -11.62
C ALA A 50 -1.89 -17.55 -10.83
N THR A 51 -1.99 -18.68 -11.53
CA THR A 51 -2.06 -20.00 -10.90
C THR A 51 -0.72 -20.27 -10.21
N VAL A 52 -0.70 -20.26 -8.88
CA VAL A 52 0.50 -20.60 -8.10
C VAL A 52 0.45 -22.09 -7.78
N GLU A 53 1.36 -22.85 -8.39
CA GLU A 53 1.58 -24.24 -8.04
C GLU A 53 2.71 -24.32 -7.01
N PHE A 54 2.35 -24.63 -5.77
CA PHE A 54 3.32 -24.90 -4.72
C PHE A 54 3.88 -26.31 -4.87
N SER A 55 5.18 -26.47 -4.59
CA SER A 55 5.76 -27.80 -4.40
C SER A 55 5.04 -28.53 -3.26
N ASN A 56 4.98 -29.86 -3.32
CA ASN A 56 4.33 -30.68 -2.27
C ASN A 56 4.82 -30.33 -0.85
N ILE A 57 6.12 -30.08 -0.69
CA ILE A 57 6.72 -29.69 0.61
C ILE A 57 6.17 -28.35 1.09
N ALA A 58 6.04 -27.37 0.19
CA ALA A 58 5.49 -26.06 0.53
C ALA A 58 4.00 -26.15 0.88
N SER A 59 3.21 -26.92 0.12
CA SER A 59 1.78 -27.13 0.42
C SER A 59 1.58 -27.77 1.79
N GLN A 60 2.34 -28.82 2.13
CA GLN A 60 2.29 -29.46 3.44
C GLN A 60 2.61 -28.49 4.58
N GLU A 61 3.60 -27.62 4.39
CA GLU A 61 3.97 -26.61 5.39
C GLU A 61 2.90 -25.51 5.53
N ILE A 62 2.30 -25.08 4.42
CA ILE A 62 1.17 -24.14 4.42
C ILE A 62 -0.01 -24.72 5.19
N ASP A 63 -0.38 -25.97 4.92
CA ASP A 63 -1.48 -26.66 5.61
C ASP A 63 -1.18 -26.81 7.11
N ARG A 64 0.06 -27.16 7.47
CA ARG A 64 0.52 -27.26 8.87
C ARG A 64 0.40 -25.92 9.61
N VAL A 65 0.86 -24.84 8.98
CA VAL A 65 0.78 -23.47 9.55
C VAL A 65 -0.68 -23.02 9.65
N GLY A 66 -1.50 -23.27 8.62
CA GLY A 66 -2.93 -22.96 8.61
C GLY A 66 -3.70 -23.69 9.71
N ALA A 67 -3.30 -24.92 10.03
CA ALA A 67 -3.83 -25.69 11.15
C ALA A 67 -3.26 -25.27 12.53
N GLY A 68 -2.37 -24.27 12.59
CA GLY A 68 -1.78 -23.78 13.83
C GLY A 68 -0.88 -24.80 14.54
N GLN A 69 -0.41 -25.82 13.85
CA GLN A 69 0.45 -26.84 14.45
C GLN A 69 1.85 -26.27 14.71
N PRO A 70 2.59 -26.74 15.74
CA PRO A 70 4.01 -26.40 15.89
C PRO A 70 4.85 -27.02 14.77
N ARG A 71 6.04 -26.47 14.51
CA ARG A 71 6.97 -27.12 13.58
C ARG A 71 7.33 -28.49 14.13
N GLN A 72 7.17 -29.52 13.30
CA GLN A 72 7.57 -30.87 13.63
C GLN A 72 8.96 -31.10 13.08
N GLY A 73 9.95 -31.18 13.97
CA GLY A 73 11.36 -31.42 13.61
C GLY A 73 12.21 -30.16 13.42
N GLY A 74 13.48 -30.41 13.12
CA GLY A 74 14.55 -29.44 12.97
C GLY A 74 15.88 -30.16 12.76
N VAL A 75 16.98 -29.42 12.70
CA VAL A 75 18.31 -30.05 12.71
C VAL A 75 18.50 -30.70 14.08
N ASP A 76 18.52 -32.02 14.11
CA ASP A 76 18.85 -32.80 15.30
C ASP A 76 20.34 -32.60 15.64
N VAL A 77 20.61 -31.75 16.63
CA VAL A 77 21.97 -31.44 17.09
C VAL A 77 22.61 -32.61 17.84
N SER A 78 21.82 -33.50 18.45
CA SER A 78 22.32 -34.67 19.18
C SER A 78 23.01 -35.68 18.25
N ARG A 79 22.70 -35.63 16.95
CA ARG A 79 23.36 -36.42 15.91
C ARG A 79 24.85 -36.10 15.75
N TYR A 80 25.27 -34.88 16.12
CA TYR A 80 26.64 -34.39 15.94
C TYR A 80 27.43 -34.32 17.25
N GLU A 81 26.81 -34.73 18.36
CA GLU A 81 27.48 -34.87 19.65
C GLU A 81 28.33 -36.14 19.69
N ALA A 82 29.40 -36.11 20.50
CA ALA A 82 30.23 -37.30 20.69
C ALA A 82 29.37 -38.42 21.31
N PRO A 83 29.33 -39.63 20.71
CA PRO A 83 28.55 -40.71 21.29
C PRO A 83 29.16 -41.16 22.63
N ASN A 84 28.30 -41.45 23.59
CA ASN A 84 28.72 -42.09 24.84
C ASN A 84 29.32 -43.47 24.56
N GLU A 85 30.35 -43.83 25.32
CA GLU A 85 30.96 -45.14 25.23
C GLU A 85 29.91 -46.23 25.59
N PRO A 86 29.71 -47.23 24.74
CA PRO A 86 28.78 -48.31 25.04
C PRO A 86 29.28 -49.12 26.23
N ALA A 87 28.41 -49.50 27.16
CA ALA A 87 28.76 -50.36 28.29
C ALA A 87 29.35 -51.70 27.80
N SER A 88 30.25 -52.29 28.59
CA SER A 88 30.94 -53.55 28.23
C SER A 88 29.99 -54.68 27.82
N ASP A 89 28.82 -54.76 28.47
CA ASP A 89 27.80 -55.80 28.24
C ASP A 89 26.79 -55.44 27.15
N SER A 90 26.98 -54.34 26.43
CA SER A 90 26.09 -53.93 25.33
C SER A 90 26.14 -54.92 24.17
N SER A 91 25.02 -55.08 23.46
CA SER A 91 24.92 -55.92 22.27
C SER A 91 25.85 -55.43 21.14
N GLU A 92 26.20 -56.33 20.24
CA GLU A 92 27.08 -56.03 19.12
C GLU A 92 26.50 -54.94 18.20
N GLU A 93 25.20 -54.96 17.92
CA GLU A 93 24.49 -53.91 17.19
C GLU A 93 24.64 -52.51 17.83
N VAL A 94 24.52 -52.41 19.16
CA VAL A 94 24.67 -51.13 19.87
C VAL A 94 26.11 -50.62 19.76
N LYS A 95 27.10 -51.51 19.89
CA LYS A 95 28.53 -51.18 19.72
C LYS A 95 28.83 -50.73 18.28
N ARG A 96 28.29 -51.42 17.27
CA ARG A 96 28.42 -51.04 15.84
C ARG A 96 27.78 -49.68 15.56
N GLN A 97 26.61 -49.39 16.13
CA GLN A 97 25.96 -48.10 15.96
C GLN A 97 26.73 -46.96 16.63
N ALA A 98 27.27 -47.18 17.84
CA ALA A 98 28.13 -46.23 18.53
C ALA A 98 29.41 -45.94 17.72
N LEU A 99 30.06 -46.96 17.16
CA LEU A 99 31.24 -46.80 16.30
C LEU A 99 30.93 -45.99 15.04
N ARG A 100 29.80 -46.27 14.37
CA ARG A 100 29.36 -45.50 13.19
C ARG A 100 29.14 -44.03 13.53
N LYS A 101 28.47 -43.74 14.65
CA LYS A 101 28.28 -42.36 15.15
C LYS A 101 29.62 -41.68 15.45
N ALA A 102 30.56 -42.39 16.08
CA ALA A 102 31.87 -41.85 16.41
C ALA A 102 32.68 -41.50 15.15
N TYR A 103 32.61 -42.35 14.12
CA TYR A 103 33.26 -42.09 12.83
C TYR A 103 32.69 -40.86 12.12
N VAL A 104 31.36 -40.72 12.12
CA VAL A 104 30.68 -39.53 11.57
C VAL A 104 31.08 -38.26 12.32
N ALA A 105 31.07 -38.30 13.65
CA ALA A 105 31.49 -37.17 14.49
C ALA A 105 32.96 -36.79 14.24
N SER A 106 33.86 -37.78 14.17
CA SER A 106 35.29 -37.56 13.87
C SER A 106 35.50 -36.91 12.49
N SER A 107 34.82 -37.41 11.46
CA SER A 107 34.89 -36.86 10.10
C SER A 107 34.39 -35.41 10.04
N PHE A 108 33.30 -35.11 10.74
CA PHE A 108 32.77 -33.75 10.85
C PHE A 108 33.74 -32.82 11.59
N LEU A 109 34.34 -33.27 12.69
CA LEU A 109 35.34 -32.49 13.43
C LEU A 109 36.58 -32.20 12.57
N SER A 110 37.07 -33.18 11.80
CA SER A 110 38.18 -32.97 10.86
C SER A 110 37.83 -31.91 9.79
N SER A 111 36.62 -31.97 9.24
CA SER A 111 36.12 -30.98 8.28
C SER A 111 35.98 -29.60 8.93
N ARG A 112 35.48 -29.54 10.17
CA ARG A 112 35.35 -28.30 10.95
C ARG A 112 36.71 -27.66 11.21
N THR A 113 37.73 -28.43 11.59
CA THR A 113 39.09 -27.92 11.77
C THR A 113 39.62 -27.30 10.48
N THR A 114 39.41 -27.97 9.35
CA THR A 114 39.80 -27.44 8.03
C THR A 114 39.06 -26.12 7.73
N ASN A 115 37.75 -26.06 7.97
CA ASN A 115 36.96 -24.83 7.79
C ASN A 115 37.39 -23.71 8.73
N LEU A 116 37.75 -24.01 9.97
CA LEU A 116 38.26 -23.03 10.93
C LEU A 116 39.61 -22.46 10.48
N HIS A 117 40.51 -23.29 9.94
CA HIS A 117 41.76 -22.80 9.35
C HIS A 117 41.52 -21.88 8.14
N LEU A 118 40.54 -22.21 7.29
CA LEU A 118 40.15 -21.33 6.19
C LEU A 118 39.55 -20.02 6.71
N LEU A 119 38.72 -20.07 7.75
CA LEU A 119 38.12 -18.89 8.38
C LEU A 119 39.19 -18.02 9.06
N GLU A 120 40.16 -18.61 9.74
CA GLU A 120 41.27 -17.89 10.36
C GLU A 120 42.12 -17.17 9.29
N ARG A 121 42.38 -17.85 8.17
CA ARG A 121 43.20 -17.31 7.08
C ARG A 121 42.49 -16.24 6.25
N PHE A 122 41.20 -16.42 5.94
CA PHE A 122 40.48 -15.60 4.96
C PHE A 122 39.28 -14.84 5.54
N GLY A 123 38.79 -15.22 6.72
CA GLY A 123 37.54 -14.72 7.29
C GLY A 123 37.53 -13.21 7.52
N LYS A 124 38.63 -12.65 8.04
CA LYS A 124 38.76 -11.20 8.22
C LYS A 124 38.60 -10.45 6.90
N ASN A 125 39.30 -10.89 5.85
CA ASN A 125 39.26 -10.23 4.55
C ASN A 125 37.90 -10.40 3.87
N ALA A 126 37.31 -11.59 3.93
CA ALA A 126 35.97 -11.85 3.41
C ALA A 126 34.91 -10.98 4.10
N TRP A 127 35.02 -10.81 5.43
CA TRP A 127 34.12 -9.95 6.19
C TRP A 127 34.27 -8.48 5.81
N LEU A 128 35.50 -7.97 5.67
CA LEU A 128 35.73 -6.59 5.25
C LEU A 128 35.20 -6.29 3.85
N ILE A 129 35.37 -7.22 2.90
CA ILE A 129 34.80 -7.09 1.55
C ILE A 129 33.28 -7.06 1.61
N SER A 130 32.67 -7.98 2.36
CA SER A 130 31.21 -8.02 2.56
C SER A 130 30.69 -6.72 3.18
N ASN A 131 31.39 -6.18 4.18
CA ASN A 131 31.05 -4.89 4.79
C ASN A 131 31.13 -3.74 3.78
N SER A 132 32.19 -3.68 2.96
CA SER A 132 32.31 -2.67 1.90
C SER A 132 31.16 -2.78 0.89
N GLN A 133 30.78 -3.99 0.48
CA GLN A 133 29.65 -4.20 -0.43
C GLN A 133 28.33 -3.75 0.20
N ALA A 134 28.13 -4.04 1.49
CA ALA A 134 26.95 -3.60 2.23
C ALA A 134 26.89 -2.06 2.34
N GLU A 135 28.02 -1.40 2.59
CA GLU A 135 28.12 0.06 2.58
C GLU A 135 27.80 0.66 1.21
N ASP A 136 28.25 0.04 0.12
CA ASP A 136 27.98 0.53 -1.23
C ASP A 136 26.49 0.39 -1.61
N VAL A 137 25.86 -0.73 -1.21
CA VAL A 137 24.41 -0.91 -1.34
C VAL A 137 23.66 0.14 -0.53
N LEU A 138 24.08 0.40 0.72
CA LEU A 138 23.46 1.43 1.55
C LEU A 138 23.56 2.81 0.90
N ARG A 139 24.76 3.21 0.44
CA ARG A 139 24.98 4.49 -0.26
C ARG A 139 24.16 4.60 -1.55
N GLN A 140 23.95 3.50 -2.28
CA GLN A 140 23.06 3.51 -3.44
C GLN A 140 21.62 3.78 -3.03
N MET A 141 21.11 3.07 -2.03
CA MET A 141 19.74 3.24 -1.54
C MET A 141 19.50 4.65 -0.99
N GLU A 142 20.47 5.21 -0.27
CA GLU A 142 20.40 6.60 0.23
C GLU A 142 20.35 7.62 -0.91
N ARG A 143 21.17 7.43 -1.96
CA ARG A 143 21.13 8.30 -3.15
C ARG A 143 19.80 8.21 -3.88
N GLU A 144 19.26 6.99 -4.04
CA GLU A 144 17.95 6.78 -4.66
C GLU A 144 16.83 7.43 -3.83
N LEU A 145 16.86 7.29 -2.51
CA LEU A 145 15.93 7.95 -1.60
C LEU A 145 15.97 9.47 -1.75
N VAL A 146 17.15 10.08 -1.74
CA VAL A 146 17.31 11.53 -1.93
C VAL A 146 16.79 11.97 -3.28
N ARG A 147 17.10 11.23 -4.35
CA ARG A 147 16.60 11.51 -5.70
C ARG A 147 15.07 11.48 -5.77
N VAL A 148 14.45 10.40 -5.30
CA VAL A 148 12.99 10.23 -5.33
C VAL A 148 12.29 11.27 -4.47
N LYS A 149 12.85 11.62 -3.30
CA LYS A 149 12.33 12.73 -2.48
C LYS A 149 12.39 14.05 -3.24
N ALA A 150 13.51 14.37 -3.87
CA ALA A 150 13.66 15.61 -4.63
C ALA A 150 12.68 15.68 -5.82
N GLU A 151 12.46 14.57 -6.52
CA GLU A 151 11.48 14.45 -7.61
C GLU A 151 10.05 14.62 -7.09
N THR A 152 9.70 13.95 -6.00
CA THR A 152 8.38 14.06 -5.36
C THR A 152 8.11 15.50 -4.92
N GLU A 153 9.08 16.15 -4.31
CA GLU A 153 9.01 17.56 -3.90
C GLU A 153 8.90 18.50 -5.10
N HIS A 154 9.60 18.23 -6.21
CA HIS A 154 9.46 18.99 -7.44
C HIS A 154 8.05 18.89 -8.02
N ILE A 155 7.49 17.69 -8.10
CA ILE A 155 6.12 17.44 -8.58
C ILE A 155 5.09 18.13 -7.68
N ASN A 156 5.24 18.00 -6.36
CA ASN A 156 4.33 18.63 -5.39
C ASN A 156 4.37 20.16 -5.49
N ARG A 157 5.57 20.76 -5.64
CA ARG A 157 5.71 22.20 -5.87
C ARG A 157 5.06 22.65 -7.18
N ALA A 158 5.30 21.92 -8.27
CA ALA A 158 4.69 22.22 -9.57
C ALA A 158 3.16 22.14 -9.50
N ARG A 159 2.62 21.10 -8.84
CA ARG A 159 1.18 20.94 -8.61
C ARG A 159 0.62 22.09 -7.77
N LYS A 160 1.30 22.47 -6.69
CA LYS A 160 0.88 23.59 -5.84
C LYS A 160 0.79 24.90 -6.64
N ILE A 161 1.83 25.23 -7.41
CA ILE A 161 1.85 26.45 -8.22
C ILE A 161 0.70 26.44 -9.24
N ALA A 162 0.48 25.32 -9.94
CA ALA A 162 -0.61 25.21 -10.90
C ALA A 162 -2.00 25.42 -10.26
N GLN A 163 -2.24 24.83 -9.08
CA GLN A 163 -3.50 25.00 -8.37
C GLN A 163 -3.67 26.43 -7.83
N GLU A 164 -2.62 27.04 -7.28
CA GLU A 164 -2.65 28.42 -6.80
C GLU A 164 -2.89 29.43 -7.93
N GLN A 165 -2.33 29.19 -9.12
CA GLN A 165 -2.60 30.00 -10.31
C GLN A 165 -4.06 29.89 -10.76
N ALA A 166 -4.60 28.67 -10.80
CA ALA A 166 -6.01 28.44 -11.17
C ALA A 166 -7.00 29.01 -10.14
N ARG A 167 -6.58 29.19 -8.88
CA ARG A 167 -7.45 29.70 -7.80
C ARG A 167 -8.07 31.05 -8.12
N GLY A 168 -7.30 31.98 -8.67
CA GLY A 168 -7.79 33.33 -9.00
C GLY A 168 -8.91 33.29 -10.04
N GLU A 169 -8.72 32.46 -11.07
CA GLU A 169 -9.72 32.23 -12.12
C GLU A 169 -10.99 31.58 -11.56
N LEU A 170 -10.84 30.54 -10.72
CA LEU A 170 -11.98 29.85 -10.09
C LEU A 170 -12.82 30.80 -9.23
N VAL A 171 -12.18 31.61 -8.39
CA VAL A 171 -12.87 32.60 -7.55
C VAL A 171 -13.55 33.66 -8.42
N GLY A 172 -12.89 34.14 -9.48
CA GLY A 172 -13.47 35.10 -10.40
C GLY A 172 -14.71 34.56 -11.13
N LEU A 173 -14.65 33.30 -11.58
CA LEU A 173 -15.78 32.61 -12.20
C LEU A 173 -16.94 32.42 -11.22
N GLU A 174 -16.64 32.02 -9.98
CA GLU A 174 -17.66 31.85 -8.92
C GLU A 174 -18.38 33.17 -8.62
N GLU A 175 -17.64 34.26 -8.44
CA GLU A 175 -18.23 35.57 -8.12
C GLU A 175 -19.01 36.15 -9.31
N ASN A 176 -18.52 36.01 -10.54
CA ASN A 176 -19.25 36.42 -11.72
C ASN A 176 -20.54 35.62 -11.91
N TRP A 177 -20.50 34.30 -11.62
CA TRP A 177 -21.68 33.45 -11.64
C TRP A 177 -22.71 33.87 -10.59
N LYS A 178 -22.29 34.11 -9.33
CA LYS A 178 -23.17 34.60 -8.27
C LYS A 178 -23.82 35.93 -8.64
N ARG A 179 -23.04 36.88 -9.19
CA ARG A 179 -23.54 38.18 -9.66
C ARG A 179 -24.56 38.02 -10.78
N GLY A 180 -24.27 37.17 -11.76
CA GLY A 180 -25.18 36.91 -12.88
C GLY A 180 -26.52 36.34 -12.42
N ILE A 181 -26.51 35.38 -11.48
CA ILE A 181 -27.75 34.85 -10.88
C ILE A 181 -28.49 35.93 -10.10
N GLY A 182 -27.78 36.73 -9.30
CA GLY A 182 -28.37 37.84 -8.54
C GLY A 182 -29.10 38.83 -9.45
N GLN A 183 -28.47 39.23 -10.56
CA GLN A 183 -29.08 40.12 -11.55
C GLN A 183 -30.32 39.52 -12.21
N ILE A 184 -30.30 38.22 -12.55
CA ILE A 184 -31.47 37.54 -13.11
C ILE A 184 -32.62 37.56 -12.10
N LEU A 185 -32.34 37.32 -10.83
CA LEU A 185 -33.36 37.35 -9.78
C LEU A 185 -33.93 38.76 -9.58
N GLU A 186 -33.08 39.79 -9.54
CA GLU A 186 -33.51 41.20 -9.44
C GLU A 186 -34.41 41.59 -10.63
N ILE A 187 -34.07 41.18 -11.85
CA ILE A 187 -34.88 41.41 -13.05
C ILE A 187 -36.23 40.69 -12.94
N GLN A 188 -36.25 39.44 -12.45
CA GLN A 188 -37.49 38.69 -12.25
C GLN A 188 -38.42 39.39 -11.25
N VAL A 189 -37.87 39.84 -10.11
CA VAL A 189 -38.64 40.57 -9.09
C VAL A 189 -39.18 41.88 -9.67
N ALA A 190 -38.35 42.69 -10.33
CA ALA A 190 -38.80 43.95 -10.94
C ALA A 190 -39.87 43.74 -12.02
N THR A 191 -39.76 42.66 -12.80
CA THR A 191 -40.75 42.31 -13.82
C THR A 191 -42.08 41.90 -13.18
N ASP A 192 -42.05 41.16 -12.07
CA ASP A 192 -43.24 40.76 -11.35
C ASP A 192 -43.91 41.94 -10.63
N GLU A 193 -43.14 42.85 -10.02
CA GLU A 193 -43.65 44.12 -9.46
C GLU A 193 -44.33 44.97 -10.54
N LEU A 194 -43.70 45.12 -11.71
CA LEU A 194 -44.28 45.83 -12.84
C LEU A 194 -45.59 45.20 -13.31
N ARG A 195 -45.67 43.85 -13.35
CA ARG A 195 -46.90 43.13 -13.69
C ARG A 195 -48.01 43.41 -12.67
N GLN A 196 -47.71 43.42 -11.38
CA GLN A 196 -48.69 43.74 -10.34
C GLN A 196 -49.23 45.17 -10.51
N LEU A 197 -48.34 46.15 -10.72
CA LEU A 197 -48.75 47.53 -10.97
C LEU A 197 -49.65 47.66 -12.21
N ILE A 198 -49.35 46.94 -13.29
CA ILE A 198 -50.20 46.93 -14.50
C ILE A 198 -51.58 46.33 -14.20
N LEU A 199 -51.65 45.25 -13.41
CA LEU A 199 -52.92 44.63 -13.01
C LEU A 199 -53.76 45.56 -12.13
N GLU A 200 -53.13 46.25 -11.17
CA GLU A 200 -53.78 47.24 -10.32
C GLU A 200 -54.34 48.41 -11.12
N GLN A 201 -53.55 48.96 -12.07
CA GLN A 201 -53.99 50.03 -12.96
C GLN A 201 -55.19 49.60 -13.82
N ARG A 202 -55.14 48.39 -14.39
CA ARG A 202 -56.27 47.83 -15.16
C ARG A 202 -57.51 47.65 -14.30
N ARG A 203 -57.37 47.23 -13.05
CA ARG A 203 -58.47 47.09 -12.10
C ARG A 203 -59.07 48.45 -11.70
N ASN A 204 -58.25 49.48 -11.55
CA ASN A 204 -58.70 50.84 -11.27
C ASN A 204 -59.43 51.45 -12.48
N ALA A 205 -58.96 51.20 -13.71
CA ALA A 205 -59.64 51.62 -14.93
C ALA A 205 -60.96 50.87 -15.19
N ALA A 206 -61.10 49.64 -14.68
CA ALA A 206 -62.31 48.82 -14.79
C ALA A 206 -63.35 49.09 -13.68
N ARG A 207 -63.04 49.90 -12.66
CA ARG A 207 -64.06 50.41 -11.73
C ARG A 207 -64.81 51.55 -12.42
N PRO A 208 -66.12 51.44 -12.68
CA PRO A 208 -66.87 52.55 -13.22
C PRO A 208 -66.88 53.67 -12.17
N GLY A 209 -66.57 54.90 -12.61
CA GLY A 209 -66.98 56.09 -11.87
C GLY A 209 -68.49 56.07 -11.68
N SER A 210 -68.93 56.50 -10.50
CA SER A 210 -70.33 56.77 -10.12
C SER A 210 -71.16 57.42 -11.23
#